data_AF-A0A2H0VFV3-F1
#
_entry.id   AF-A0A2H0VFV3-F1
#
_cell.length_a   1.000
_cell.length_b   1.000
_cell.length_c   1.000
_cell.angle_alpha   90.00
_cell.angle_beta   90.00
_cell.angle_gamma   90.00
#
_symmetry.space_group_name_H-M   'P 1'
#
loop_
_entity.id
_entity.type
_entity.pdbx_description
1 polymer ?
#
loop_
_entity_poly.entity_id
_entity_poly.type
_entity_poly.pdbx_seq_one_letter_code
_entity_poly.pdbx_strand_id
1 'polypeptide(L)'
;MAFVHQHKRKRVYRDLEPYPHVKIYYRVLDNVVSVVSVVAPLSVIPQMWNIWANRQAVDVSLLTWSLFLLFTLPLLLYSIAHRDKRLITMYSLNTLFNIVIVLGIILFN
;
A
#
# COMPACT_ATOMS: atom_id res chain seq x y z
N MET A 1 19.07 1.51 4.57
CA MET A 1 19.46 0.19 3.98
C MET A 1 18.71 -0.12 2.67
N ALA A 2 18.63 0.85 1.73
CA ALA A 2 18.03 0.68 0.40
C ALA A 2 19.08 0.82 -0.73
N PHE A 3 20.07 1.68 -0.52
CA PHE A 3 21.19 1.91 -1.44
C PHE A 3 22.09 0.67 -1.66
N VAL A 4 22.32 -0.13 -0.62
CA VAL A 4 23.22 -1.32 -0.70
C VAL A 4 22.68 -2.40 -1.65
N HIS A 5 21.37 -2.55 -1.81
CA HIS A 5 20.78 -3.50 -2.75
C HIS A 5 20.86 -3.03 -4.21
N GLN A 6 20.80 -1.72 -4.46
CA GLN A 6 20.84 -1.15 -5.80
C GLN A 6 22.22 -1.31 -6.45
N HIS A 7 23.30 -1.18 -5.67
CA HIS A 7 24.66 -1.43 -6.17
C HIS A 7 24.91 -2.91 -6.53
N LYS A 8 24.28 -3.86 -5.83
CA LYS A 8 24.40 -5.29 -6.16
C LYS A 8 23.63 -5.64 -7.45
N ARG A 9 22.45 -5.06 -7.69
CA ARG A 9 21.72 -5.22 -8.96
C ARG A 9 22.51 -4.74 -10.17
N LYS A 10 23.20 -3.59 -10.05
CA LYS A 10 24.08 -3.03 -11.10
C LYS A 10 25.21 -3.96 -11.56
N ARG A 11 25.68 -4.87 -10.70
CA ARG A 11 26.80 -5.78 -11.02
C ARG A 11 26.37 -7.14 -11.56
N VAL A 12 25.18 -7.62 -11.21
CA VAL A 12 24.77 -9.02 -11.47
C VAL A 12 23.96 -9.17 -12.76
N TYR A 13 23.20 -8.15 -13.17
CA TYR A 13 22.33 -8.23 -14.34
C TYR A 13 22.84 -7.28 -15.43
N ARG A 14 23.64 -7.84 -16.35
CA ARG A 14 24.33 -7.11 -17.43
C ARG A 14 23.38 -6.59 -18.52
N ASP A 15 22.17 -7.14 -18.62
CA ASP A 15 21.20 -6.87 -19.70
C ASP A 15 19.86 -6.25 -19.23
N LEU A 16 19.82 -5.69 -18.01
CA LEU A 16 18.65 -4.91 -17.56
C LEU A 16 18.84 -3.43 -17.86
N GLU A 17 17.74 -2.72 -18.11
CA GLU A 17 17.74 -1.27 -18.29
C GLU A 17 18.53 -0.58 -17.15
N PRO A 18 19.40 0.39 -17.47
CA PRO A 18 20.29 0.99 -16.49
C PRO A 18 19.48 1.69 -15.40
N TYR A 19 19.74 1.37 -14.13
CA TYR A 19 19.13 2.07 -12.99
C TYR A 19 20.08 3.14 -12.43
N PRO A 20 19.66 4.41 -12.26
CA PRO A 20 18.33 4.96 -12.58
C PRO A 20 18.08 5.04 -14.10
N HIS A 21 16.83 4.77 -14.52
CA HIS A 21 16.45 4.68 -15.94
C HIS A 21 16.87 5.94 -16.72
N VAL A 22 17.42 5.82 -17.94
CA VAL A 22 17.95 6.97 -18.71
C VAL A 22 16.89 8.05 -18.93
N LYS A 23 15.69 7.63 -19.34
CA LYS A 23 14.56 8.52 -19.61
C LYS A 23 13.93 9.07 -18.32
N ILE A 24 13.67 10.38 -18.31
CA ILE A 24 13.21 11.11 -17.13
C ILE A 24 11.84 10.68 -16.62
N TYR A 25 10.94 10.27 -17.53
CA TYR A 25 9.56 9.90 -17.16
C TYR A 25 9.50 8.68 -16.23
N TYR A 26 10.37 7.67 -16.41
CA TYR A 26 10.43 6.53 -15.49
C TYR A 26 10.94 6.94 -14.11
N ARG A 27 11.91 7.87 -14.03
CA ARG A 27 12.39 8.39 -12.74
C ARG A 27 11.31 9.17 -11.99
N VAL A 28 10.53 9.96 -12.71
CA VAL A 28 9.38 10.68 -12.14
C VAL A 28 8.35 9.68 -11.63
N LEU A 29 8.01 8.67 -12.42
CA LEU A 29 7.06 7.64 -12.03
C LEU A 29 7.54 6.85 -10.80
N ASP A 30 8.83 6.49 -10.73
CA ASP A 30 9.42 5.83 -9.56
C ASP A 30 9.28 6.65 -8.28
N ASN A 31 9.42 7.97 -8.37
CA ASN A 31 9.26 8.88 -7.24
C ASN A 31 7.79 9.04 -6.86
N VAL A 32 6.89 9.20 -7.85
CA VAL A 32 5.45 9.30 -7.63
C VAL A 32 4.93 8.03 -6.96
N VAL A 33 5.27 6.85 -7.46
CA VAL A 33 4.87 5.57 -6.85
C VAL A 33 5.38 5.46 -5.42
N SER A 34 6.59 5.96 -5.14
CA SER A 34 7.11 5.99 -3.77
C SER A 34 6.25 6.85 -2.84
N VAL A 35 5.78 8.02 -3.29
CA VAL A 35 4.88 8.88 -2.51
C VAL A 35 3.50 8.26 -2.37
N VAL A 36 2.93 7.78 -3.47
CA VAL A 36 1.60 7.16 -3.53
C VAL A 36 1.52 5.93 -2.63
N SER A 37 2.59 5.15 -2.50
CA SER A 37 2.64 3.99 -1.61
C SER A 37 2.31 4.32 -0.14
N VAL A 38 2.51 5.56 0.28
CA VAL A 38 2.16 6.06 1.61
C VAL A 38 0.85 6.86 1.58
N VAL A 39 0.67 7.73 0.58
CA VAL A 39 -0.51 8.62 0.51
C VAL A 39 -1.81 7.86 0.23
N ALA A 40 -1.77 6.82 -0.61
CA ALA A 40 -2.96 6.04 -0.96
C ALA A 40 -3.63 5.40 0.27
N PRO A 41 -2.94 4.66 1.16
CA PRO A 41 -3.60 4.13 2.35
C PRO A 41 -4.07 5.24 3.32
N LEU A 42 -3.44 6.43 3.32
CA LEU A 42 -3.92 7.54 4.15
C LEU A 42 -5.22 8.16 3.65
N SER A 43 -5.61 7.96 2.39
CA SER A 43 -6.87 8.47 1.85
C SER A 43 -8.10 7.84 2.50
N VAL A 44 -7.91 6.77 3.28
CA VAL A 44 -8.98 6.05 3.98
C VAL A 44 -9.27 6.64 5.37
N ILE A 45 -8.42 7.55 5.86
CA ILE A 45 -8.60 8.23 7.16
C ILE A 45 -9.94 8.96 7.29
N PRO A 46 -10.45 9.71 6.29
CA PRO A 46 -11.77 10.34 6.40
C PRO A 46 -12.90 9.34 6.62
N GLN A 47 -12.81 8.16 5.99
CA GLN A 47 -13.78 7.08 6.19
C GLN A 47 -13.71 6.53 7.62
N MET A 48 -12.50 6.31 8.13
CA MET A 48 -12.31 5.91 9.53
C MET A 48 -12.86 6.97 10.50
N TRP A 49 -12.62 8.25 10.23
CA TRP A 49 -13.12 9.34 11.05
C TRP A 49 -14.65 9.34 11.12
N ASN A 50 -15.34 9.20 9.99
CA ASN A 50 -16.80 9.14 9.97
C ASN A 50 -17.36 7.99 10.82
N ILE A 51 -16.75 6.80 10.72
CA ILE A 51 -17.20 5.63 11.49
C ILE A 51 -16.95 5.81 12.99
N TRP A 52 -15.76 6.26 13.38
CA TRP A 52 -15.36 6.28 14.79
C TRP A 52 -15.77 7.56 15.53
N ALA A 53 -15.75 8.72 14.89
CA ALA A 53 -16.13 9.99 15.50
C ALA A 53 -17.63 10.25 15.40
N ASN A 54 -18.22 10.08 14.20
CA ASN A 54 -19.64 10.35 13.99
C ASN A 54 -20.52 9.15 14.34
N ARG A 55 -19.94 7.97 14.61
CA ARG A 55 -20.66 6.71 14.88
C ARG A 55 -21.62 6.34 13.74
N GLN A 56 -21.26 6.69 12.51
CA GLN A 56 -22.09 6.48 11.32
C GLN A 56 -21.43 5.45 10.41
N ALA A 57 -21.96 4.22 10.42
CA ALA A 57 -21.53 3.14 9.54
C ALA A 57 -22.63 2.58 8.63
N VAL A 58 -23.88 3.07 8.75
CA VAL A 58 -25.08 2.51 8.07
C VAL A 58 -24.94 2.47 6.55
N ASP A 59 -24.30 3.47 5.94
CA ASP A 59 -24.13 3.54 4.49
C ASP A 59 -22.83 2.86 4.00
N VAL A 60 -22.11 2.16 4.89
CA VAL A 60 -20.80 1.60 4.63
C VAL A 60 -20.89 0.08 4.50
N SER A 61 -20.69 -0.43 3.28
CA SER A 61 -20.79 -1.86 2.99
C SER A 61 -19.72 -2.70 3.71
N LEU A 62 -20.12 -3.45 4.74
CA LEU A 62 -19.25 -4.42 5.44
C LEU A 62 -18.60 -5.41 4.47
N LEU A 63 -19.37 -5.88 3.47
CA LEU A 63 -18.87 -6.83 2.47
C LEU A 63 -17.71 -6.23 1.67
N THR A 64 -17.83 -4.98 1.24
CA THR A 64 -16.80 -4.31 0.44
C THR A 64 -15.50 -4.18 1.23
N TRP A 65 -15.55 -3.72 2.48
CA TRP A 65 -14.36 -3.56 3.32
C TRP A 65 -13.73 -4.88 3.75
N SER A 66 -14.56 -5.91 3.95
CA SER A 66 -14.08 -7.27 4.21
C SER A 66 -13.38 -7.88 3.00
N LEU A 67 -13.89 -7.65 1.78
CA LEU A 67 -13.24 -8.09 0.54
C LEU A 67 -11.93 -7.34 0.30
N PHE A 68 -11.89 -6.02 0.55
CA PHE A 68 -10.63 -5.29 0.49
C PHE A 68 -9.61 -5.85 1.48
N LEU A 69 -10.00 -6.10 2.73
CA LEU A 69 -9.11 -6.74 3.70
C LEU A 69 -8.60 -8.09 3.17
N LEU A 70 -9.50 -8.96 2.69
CA LEU A 70 -9.17 -10.28 2.15
C LEU A 70 -8.20 -10.20 0.97
N PHE A 71 -8.45 -9.34 -0.01
CA PHE A 71 -7.60 -9.20 -1.20
C PHE A 71 -6.28 -8.49 -0.94
N THR A 72 -6.21 -7.69 0.13
CA THR A 72 -4.93 -7.07 0.51
C THR A 72 -3.95 -8.12 1.05
N LEU A 73 -4.42 -9.23 1.62
CA LEU A 73 -3.54 -10.26 2.21
C LEU A 73 -2.64 -10.97 1.17
N PRO A 74 -3.13 -11.51 0.04
CA PRO A 74 -2.26 -12.06 -1.00
C PRO A 74 -1.27 -11.04 -1.56
N LEU A 75 -1.68 -9.77 -1.69
CA LEU A 75 -0.82 -8.69 -2.19
C LEU A 75 0.29 -8.33 -1.21
N LEU A 76 -0.03 -8.29 0.09
CA LEU A 76 0.95 -8.12 1.15
C LEU A 76 1.96 -9.28 1.14
N LEU A 77 1.50 -10.53 1.09
CA LEU A 77 2.37 -11.70 1.00
C LEU A 77 3.27 -11.66 -0.25
N TYR A 78 2.70 -11.31 -1.40
CA TYR A 78 3.45 -11.13 -2.64
C TYR A 78 4.54 -10.07 -2.52
N SER A 79 4.23 -8.92 -1.91
CA SER A 79 5.19 -7.83 -1.70
C SER A 79 6.33 -8.22 -0.76
N ILE A 80 6.02 -9.00 0.28
CA ILE A 80 7.02 -9.56 1.23
C ILE A 80 7.93 -10.54 0.50
N ALA A 81 7.36 -11.46 -0.29
CA ALA A 81 8.13 -12.44 -1.07
C ALA A 81 9.12 -11.77 -2.04
N HIS A 82 8.71 -10.67 -2.68
CA HIS A 82 9.54 -9.90 -3.61
C HIS A 82 10.46 -8.88 -2.91
N ARG A 83 10.38 -8.75 -1.58
CA ARG A 83 11.14 -7.80 -0.75
C ARG A 83 11.00 -6.34 -1.21
N ASP A 84 9.85 -5.98 -1.78
CA ASP A 84 9.57 -4.61 -2.19
C ASP A 84 9.08 -3.79 -1.00
N LYS A 85 9.98 -3.02 -0.40
CA LYS A 85 9.68 -2.18 0.78
C LYS A 85 8.53 -1.20 0.55
N ARG A 86 8.35 -0.69 -0.67
CA ARG A 86 7.29 0.30 -0.98
C ARG A 86 5.93 -0.37 -0.94
N LEU A 87 5.80 -1.50 -1.64
CA LEU A 87 4.57 -2.29 -1.65
C LEU A 87 4.26 -2.89 -0.28
N ILE A 88 5.27 -3.38 0.44
CA ILE A 88 5.10 -3.88 1.81
C ILE A 88 4.50 -2.80 2.70
N THR A 89 5.04 -1.58 2.66
CA THR A 89 4.55 -0.46 3.48
C THR A 89 3.10 -0.12 3.10
N MET A 90 2.82 0.00 1.80
CA MET A 90 1.48 0.30 1.29
C MET A 90 0.45 -0.73 1.75
N TYR A 91 0.70 -2.01 1.50
CA TYR A 91 -0.26 -3.06 1.82
C TYR A 91 -0.37 -3.32 3.32
N SER A 92 0.70 -3.11 4.10
CA SER A 92 0.63 -3.22 5.56
C SER A 92 -0.27 -2.14 6.16
N LEU A 93 -0.11 -0.88 5.72
CA LEU A 93 -0.98 0.22 6.15
C LEU A 93 -2.42 0.00 5.70
N ASN A 94 -2.62 -0.44 4.46
CA ASN A 94 -3.96 -0.71 3.93
C ASN A 94 -4.65 -1.84 4.71
N THR A 95 -3.95 -2.94 5.01
CA THR A 95 -4.48 -4.02 5.85
C THR A 95 -4.87 -3.50 7.23
N LEU A 96 -4.02 -2.70 7.88
CA LEU A 96 -4.31 -2.12 9.19
C LEU A 96 -5.58 -1.26 9.17
N PHE A 97 -5.70 -0.34 8.20
CA PHE A 97 -6.86 0.55 8.10
C PHE A 97 -8.14 -0.21 7.75
N ASN A 98 -8.07 -1.19 6.85
CA ASN A 98 -9.22 -2.03 6.54
C ASN A 98 -9.71 -2.82 7.76
N ILE A 99 -8.80 -3.33 8.62
CA ILE A 99 -9.20 -3.96 9.89
C ILE A 99 -9.94 -2.96 10.78
N VAL A 100 -9.41 -1.75 10.96
CA VAL A 100 -10.04 -0.73 11.81
C VAL A 100 -11.42 -0.32 11.28
N ILE A 101 -11.58 -0.27 9.96
CA ILE A 101 -12.87 0.05 9.33
C ILE A 101 -13.87 -1.10 9.51
N VAL A 102 -13.48 -2.34 9.22
CA VAL A 102 -14.34 -3.51 9.41
C VAL A 102 -14.81 -3.61 10.86
N LEU A 103 -13.91 -3.43 11.83
CA LEU A 103 -14.27 -3.40 13.25
C LEU A 103 -15.21 -2.25 13.60
N GLY A 104 -14.97 -1.06 13.05
CA GLY A 104 -15.83 0.09 13.26
C GLY A 104 -17.24 -0.11 12.67
N ILE A 105 -17.35 -0.73 11.50
CA ILE A 105 -18.65 -1.07 10.90
C ILE A 105 -19.38 -2.08 11.79
N ILE A 106 -18.73 -3.16 12.24
CA ILE A 106 -19.38 -4.17 13.10
C ILE A 106 -19.89 -3.55 14.42
N LEU A 107 -19.20 -2.54 14.95
CA LEU A 107 -19.53 -1.93 16.23
C LEU A 107 -20.61 -0.84 16.15
N PHE A 108 -20.70 -0.12 15.03
CA PHE A 108 -21.59 1.05 14.85
C PHE A 108 -22.63 0.89 13.73
N ASN A 109 -22.82 -0.33 13.25
CA ASN A 109 -23.91 -0.70 12.35
C ASN A 109 -25.05 -1.35 13.12
#